data_AF-A2HVR9-F1
#
_entry.id   AF-A2HVR9-F1
#
_cell.length_a   1.000
_cell.length_b   1.000
_cell.length_c   1.000
_cell.angle_alpha   90.00
_cell.angle_beta   90.00
_cell.angle_gamma   90.00
#
_symmetry.space_group_name_H-M   'P 1'
#
loop_
_entity.id
_entity.type
_entity.pdbx_description
1 polymer ?
#
loop_
_entity_poly.entity_id
_entity_poly.type
_entity_poly.pdbx_seq_one_letter_code
_entity_poly.pdbx_strand_id
1 'polypeptide(L)'
;MMLDEIHRQEREELENKLEAKDEVIEAKDKNIQKRIPRSVPKGKEKNYKYMIYTEEMENEEDRDMVMLHLVRRNNKSFYDLAKIYKSDRNWFYRENLPISMTPNEDVKQIVQDTLPQTHYDIKGCTILTFKEDLPLLKEKITEYFDNFKQAE
;
A
#
# COMPACT_ATOMS: atom_id res chain seq x y z
N MET A 1 15.92 67.46 2.50
CA MET A 1 16.18 66.51 3.60
C MET A 1 14.98 65.63 3.97
N MET A 2 13.72 65.99 3.68
CA MET A 2 12.57 65.10 3.97
C MET A 2 12.42 63.92 2.99
N LEU A 3 12.80 64.09 1.73
CA LEU A 3 12.63 63.06 0.69
C LEU A 3 13.62 61.87 0.85
N ASP A 4 14.85 62.16 1.29
CA ASP A 4 15.88 61.13 1.53
C ASP A 4 15.54 60.24 2.73
N GLU A 5 14.86 60.80 3.74
CA GLU A 5 14.40 60.06 4.91
C GLU A 5 13.24 59.11 4.55
N ILE A 6 12.31 59.56 3.70
CA ILE A 6 11.20 58.74 3.18
C ILE A 6 11.75 57.56 2.37
N HIS A 7 12.69 57.80 1.44
CA HIS A 7 13.29 56.72 0.66
C HIS A 7 14.10 55.74 1.52
N ARG A 8 14.68 56.20 2.63
CA ARG A 8 15.38 55.33 3.59
C ARG A 8 14.39 54.43 4.33
N GLN A 9 13.29 55.00 4.82
CA GLN A 9 12.22 54.25 5.49
C GLN A 9 11.58 53.22 4.54
N GLU A 10 11.33 53.59 3.29
CA GLU A 10 10.79 52.68 2.28
C GLU A 10 11.73 51.50 1.98
N ARG A 11 13.06 51.73 1.96
CA ARG A 11 14.05 50.66 1.79
C ARG A 11 14.08 49.73 2.99
N GLU A 12 14.09 50.28 4.20
CA GLU A 12 14.10 49.52 5.45
C GLU A 12 12.83 48.66 5.59
N GLU A 13 11.66 49.19 5.24
CA GLU A 13 10.44 48.39 5.16
C GLU A 13 10.51 47.28 4.11
N LEU A 14 11.13 47.54 2.96
CA LEU A 14 11.27 46.53 1.91
C LEU A 14 12.20 45.40 2.35
N GLU A 15 13.31 45.74 3.00
CA GLU A 15 14.29 44.78 3.54
C GLU A 15 13.65 43.91 4.63
N ASN A 16 12.91 44.51 5.57
CA ASN A 16 12.18 43.76 6.59
C ASN A 16 11.12 42.80 5.99
N LYS A 17 10.44 43.23 4.91
CA LYS A 17 9.45 42.36 4.20
C LYS A 17 10.13 41.23 3.42
N LEU A 18 11.34 41.42 2.92
CA LEU A 18 12.14 40.39 2.26
C LEU A 18 12.62 39.35 3.28
N GLU A 19 13.19 39.81 4.39
CA GLU A 19 13.69 38.93 5.46
C GLU A 19 12.57 38.07 6.06
N ALA A 20 11.40 38.67 6.35
CA ALA A 20 10.24 37.93 6.82
C ALA A 20 9.72 36.89 5.80
N LYS A 21 9.87 37.15 4.50
CA LYS A 21 9.49 36.18 3.46
C LYS A 21 10.48 35.01 3.41
N ASP A 22 11.78 35.30 3.52
CA ASP A 22 12.82 34.28 3.50
C ASP A 22 12.71 33.36 4.73
N GLU A 23 12.42 33.90 5.91
CA GLU A 23 12.15 33.09 7.12
C GLU A 23 10.94 32.17 6.95
N VAL A 24 9.85 32.67 6.34
CA VAL A 24 8.65 31.86 6.07
C VAL A 24 8.93 30.78 5.04
N ILE A 25 9.75 31.06 4.03
CA ILE A 25 10.17 30.07 3.02
C ILE A 25 11.00 28.98 3.71
N GLU A 26 12.00 29.34 4.52
CA GLU A 26 12.80 28.36 5.27
C GLU A 26 11.96 27.50 6.22
N ALA A 27 11.00 28.11 6.93
CA ALA A 27 10.11 27.39 7.83
C ALA A 27 9.19 26.42 7.09
N LYS A 28 8.74 26.78 5.89
CA LYS A 28 7.98 25.90 5.00
C LYS A 28 8.84 24.79 4.43
N ASP A 29 10.06 25.06 3.97
CA ASP A 29 10.98 24.04 3.47
C ASP A 29 11.34 23.00 4.54
N LYS A 30 11.63 23.43 5.76
CA LYS A 30 11.88 22.53 6.90
C LYS A 30 10.65 21.68 7.24
N ASN A 31 9.44 22.21 7.07
CA ASN A 31 8.19 21.45 7.23
C ASN A 31 7.93 20.48 6.07
N ILE A 32 8.24 20.87 4.83
CA ILE A 32 8.13 20.03 3.64
C ILE A 32 9.09 18.86 3.76
N GLN A 33 10.34 19.09 4.15
CA GLN A 33 11.33 18.02 4.40
C GLN A 33 10.86 17.00 5.45
N LYS A 34 10.21 17.46 6.53
CA LYS A 34 9.60 16.57 7.54
C LYS A 34 8.39 15.78 7.01
N ARG A 35 7.78 16.24 5.91
CA ARG A 35 6.62 15.63 5.25
C ARG A 35 6.97 14.86 3.98
N ILE A 36 8.22 14.82 3.55
CA ILE A 36 8.62 14.00 2.40
C ILE A 36 8.29 12.54 2.77
N PRO A 37 7.35 11.89 2.07
CA PRO A 37 7.09 10.47 2.28
C PRO A 37 8.43 9.74 2.12
N ARG A 38 8.76 8.83 3.04
CA ARG A 38 10.05 8.11 3.05
C ARG A 38 10.42 7.71 1.62
N SER A 39 11.38 8.42 1.03
CA SER A 39 11.77 8.17 -0.36
C SER A 39 12.18 6.72 -0.47
N VAL A 40 11.55 6.02 -1.40
CA VAL A 40 11.86 4.62 -1.65
C VAL A 40 13.32 4.55 -2.07
N PRO A 41 14.19 3.79 -1.39
CA PRO A 41 15.58 3.70 -1.80
C PRO A 41 15.66 3.19 -3.24
N LYS A 42 16.49 3.85 -4.05
CA LYS A 42 16.65 3.54 -5.48
C LYS A 42 16.95 2.04 -5.68
N GLY A 43 16.20 1.38 -6.55
CA GLY A 43 16.29 -0.07 -6.80
C GLY A 43 15.56 -0.94 -5.76
N LYS A 44 14.77 -0.36 -4.86
CA LYS A 44 13.92 -1.09 -3.90
C LYS A 44 12.42 -1.01 -4.19
N GLU A 45 12.04 -0.41 -5.31
CA GLU A 45 10.66 -0.08 -5.68
C GLU A 45 9.79 -1.33 -5.85
N LYS A 46 10.37 -2.44 -6.32
CA LYS A 46 9.65 -3.68 -6.70
C LYS A 46 10.13 -4.93 -5.95
N ASN A 47 10.45 -4.79 -4.66
CA ASN A 47 11.09 -5.85 -3.87
C ASN A 47 10.14 -6.78 -3.10
N TYR A 48 8.85 -6.73 -3.39
CA TYR A 48 7.85 -7.54 -2.70
C TYR A 48 7.17 -8.52 -3.65
N LYS A 49 6.77 -9.65 -3.06
CA LYS A 49 5.94 -10.68 -3.63
C LYS A 49 4.68 -10.80 -2.80
N TYR A 50 3.61 -11.20 -3.45
CA TYR A 50 2.34 -11.48 -2.81
C TYR A 50 1.85 -12.85 -3.22
N MET A 51 1.36 -13.61 -2.24
CA MET A 51 0.84 -14.94 -2.42
C MET A 51 -0.40 -15.11 -1.56
N ILE A 52 -1.41 -15.76 -2.11
CA ILE A 52 -2.54 -16.29 -1.36
C ILE A 52 -2.48 -17.79 -1.50
N TYR A 53 -2.40 -18.50 -0.38
CA TYR A 53 -2.46 -19.95 -0.38
C TYR A 53 -3.70 -20.45 0.37
N THR A 54 -4.21 -21.59 -0.07
CA THR A 54 -5.40 -22.22 0.49
C THR A 54 -5.03 -23.22 1.57
N GLU A 55 -5.91 -23.35 2.54
CA GLU A 55 -5.94 -24.42 3.54
C GLU A 55 -7.35 -25.00 3.58
N GLU A 56 -7.42 -26.31 3.38
CA GLU A 56 -8.66 -27.08 3.45
C GLU A 56 -9.11 -27.20 4.91
N MET A 57 -10.41 -27.12 5.15
CA MET A 57 -10.96 -27.33 6.48
C MET A 57 -10.96 -28.82 6.82
N GLU A 58 -10.54 -29.17 8.04
CA GLU A 58 -10.48 -30.56 8.49
C GLU A 58 -11.85 -31.12 8.90
N ASN A 59 -12.79 -30.24 9.27
CA ASN A 59 -14.14 -30.61 9.72
C ASN A 59 -15.05 -30.91 8.52
N GLU A 60 -15.85 -31.99 8.60
CA GLU A 60 -16.80 -32.35 7.55
C GLU A 60 -17.90 -31.30 7.34
N GLU A 61 -18.30 -30.59 8.40
CA GLU A 61 -19.32 -29.54 8.35
C GLU A 61 -18.88 -28.30 7.55
N ASP A 62 -17.56 -28.06 7.49
CA ASP A 62 -16.95 -26.90 6.80
C ASP A 62 -16.30 -27.30 5.47
N ARG A 63 -16.63 -28.48 4.93
CA ARG A 63 -15.98 -29.04 3.73
C ARG A 63 -16.10 -28.14 2.50
N ASP A 64 -17.15 -27.33 2.43
CA ASP A 64 -17.37 -26.39 1.33
C ASP A 64 -16.68 -25.04 1.55
N MET A 65 -16.06 -24.84 2.71
CA MET A 65 -15.28 -23.65 3.03
C MET A 65 -13.78 -23.89 2.82
N VAL A 66 -13.05 -22.80 2.68
CA VAL A 66 -11.60 -22.79 2.51
C VAL A 66 -11.02 -21.57 3.20
N MET A 67 -9.85 -21.75 3.81
CA MET A 67 -9.11 -20.65 4.41
C MET A 67 -8.04 -20.13 3.45
N LEU A 68 -8.12 -18.85 3.13
CA LEU A 68 -7.15 -18.11 2.34
C LEU A 68 -6.17 -17.39 3.26
N HIS A 69 -4.88 -17.67 3.10
CA HIS A 69 -3.80 -17.03 3.84
C HIS A 69 -3.13 -15.96 2.98
N LEU A 70 -3.26 -14.69 3.38
CA LEU A 70 -2.77 -13.53 2.64
C LEU A 70 -1.33 -13.19 3.04
N VAL A 71 -0.39 -13.34 2.11
CA VAL A 71 1.04 -13.21 2.43
C VAL A 71 1.76 -12.26 1.50
N ARG A 72 2.22 -11.13 2.06
CA ARG A 72 3.18 -10.22 1.42
C ARG A 72 4.56 -10.42 2.02
N ARG A 73 5.59 -10.67 1.21
CA ARG A 73 6.97 -10.85 1.67
C ARG A 73 7.97 -10.14 0.79
N ASN A 74 9.11 -9.79 1.38
CA ASN A 74 10.24 -9.29 0.63
C ASN A 74 10.86 -10.42 -0.20
N ASN A 75 11.41 -10.11 -1.37
CA ASN A 75 12.11 -11.07 -2.23
C ASN A 75 13.16 -11.90 -1.49
N LYS A 76 13.92 -11.27 -0.58
CA LYS A 76 14.98 -11.94 0.20
C LYS A 76 14.45 -12.96 1.20
N SER A 77 13.23 -12.79 1.72
CA SER A 77 12.65 -13.65 2.75
C SER A 77 11.57 -14.58 2.19
N PHE A 78 11.46 -14.70 0.86
CA PHE A 78 10.42 -15.53 0.25
C PHE A 78 10.74 -17.03 0.30
N TYR A 79 12.00 -17.40 0.59
CA TYR A 79 12.42 -18.80 0.64
C TYR A 79 11.64 -19.63 1.67
N ASP A 80 11.16 -19.02 2.76
CA ASP A 80 10.32 -19.67 3.77
C ASP A 80 9.01 -20.21 3.18
N LEU A 81 8.53 -19.60 2.09
CA LEU A 81 7.29 -19.97 1.40
C LEU A 81 7.53 -20.87 0.19
N ALA A 82 8.77 -21.21 -0.13
CA ALA A 82 9.11 -21.91 -1.36
C ALA A 82 8.42 -23.28 -1.49
N LYS A 83 8.14 -23.96 -0.37
CA LYS A 83 7.42 -25.23 -0.36
C LYS A 83 5.95 -25.05 -0.77
N ILE A 84 5.28 -24.04 -0.22
CA ILE A 84 3.88 -23.71 -0.52
C ILE A 84 3.77 -23.17 -1.95
N TYR A 85 4.69 -22.29 -2.34
CA TYR A 85 4.74 -21.72 -3.68
C TYR A 85 4.77 -22.79 -4.79
N LYS A 86 5.45 -23.92 -4.54
CA LYS A 86 5.59 -25.05 -5.46
C LYS A 86 4.48 -26.11 -5.33
N SER A 87 3.51 -25.92 -4.43
CA SER A 87 2.42 -26.87 -4.23
C SER A 87 1.10 -26.36 -4.80
N ASP A 88 0.12 -27.25 -4.90
CA ASP A 88 -1.24 -26.93 -5.37
C ASP A 88 -1.99 -25.99 -4.41
N ARG A 89 -1.46 -25.77 -3.20
CA ARG A 89 -2.00 -24.79 -2.24
C ARG A 89 -1.76 -23.35 -2.70
N ASN A 90 -0.81 -23.10 -3.60
CA ASN A 90 -0.57 -21.77 -4.15
C ASN A 90 -1.72 -21.36 -5.09
N TRP A 91 -2.70 -20.65 -4.54
CA TRP A 91 -3.92 -20.31 -5.25
C TRP A 91 -3.79 -19.02 -6.08
N PHE A 92 -3.05 -18.03 -5.58
CA PHE A 92 -2.75 -16.78 -6.26
C PHE A 92 -1.34 -16.30 -5.98
N TYR A 93 -0.64 -15.79 -6.98
CA TYR A 93 0.71 -15.24 -6.85
C TYR A 93 0.93 -14.04 -7.76
N ARG A 94 1.63 -13.03 -7.23
CA ARG A 94 2.13 -11.86 -7.95
C ARG A 94 3.51 -11.48 -7.44
N GLU A 95 4.34 -10.99 -8.34
CA GLU A 95 5.69 -10.52 -8.05
C GLU A 95 5.91 -9.09 -8.52
N ASN A 96 7.07 -8.53 -8.18
CA ASN A 96 7.46 -7.17 -8.54
C ASN A 96 6.50 -6.10 -7.99
N LEU A 97 5.92 -6.36 -6.82
CA LEU A 97 4.94 -5.46 -6.22
C LEU A 97 5.58 -4.11 -5.84
N PRO A 98 4.87 -3.00 -6.06
CA PRO A 98 5.24 -1.70 -5.53
C PRO A 98 5.38 -1.75 -4.01
N ILE A 99 6.33 -0.98 -3.47
CA ILE A 99 6.42 -0.79 -2.01
C ILE A 99 5.19 -0.08 -1.44
N SER A 100 4.57 0.81 -2.20
CA SER A 100 3.37 1.57 -1.83
C SER A 100 2.10 0.72 -1.76
N MET A 101 2.06 -0.42 -2.46
CA MET A 101 0.88 -1.28 -2.51
C MET A 101 0.61 -1.92 -1.13
N THR A 102 -0.67 -2.02 -0.76
CA THR A 102 -1.16 -2.63 0.49
C THR A 102 -2.01 -3.87 0.18
N PRO A 103 -1.45 -4.88 -0.49
CA PRO A 103 -2.23 -5.94 -1.12
C PRO A 103 -3.11 -6.72 -0.13
N ASN A 104 -2.69 -6.89 1.12
CA ASN A 104 -3.51 -7.58 2.12
C ASN A 104 -4.79 -6.80 2.45
N GLU A 105 -4.71 -5.49 2.63
CA GLU A 105 -5.88 -4.66 2.94
C GLU A 105 -6.76 -4.50 1.70
N ASP A 106 -6.14 -4.30 0.54
CA ASP A 106 -6.86 -4.14 -0.72
C ASP A 106 -7.62 -5.42 -1.09
N VAL A 107 -7.02 -6.60 -0.89
CA VAL A 107 -7.70 -7.89 -1.10
C VAL A 107 -8.85 -8.10 -0.12
N LYS A 108 -8.70 -7.72 1.16
CA LYS A 108 -9.81 -7.77 2.11
C LYS A 108 -10.97 -6.88 1.67
N GLN A 109 -10.68 -5.68 1.18
CA GLN A 109 -11.71 -4.77 0.66
C GLN A 109 -12.42 -5.39 -0.55
N ILE A 110 -11.67 -5.99 -1.48
CA ILE A 110 -12.24 -6.70 -2.63
C ILE A 110 -13.20 -7.81 -2.16
N VAL A 111 -12.83 -8.60 -1.15
CA VAL A 111 -13.73 -9.62 -0.60
C VAL A 111 -15.02 -8.99 -0.05
N GLN A 112 -14.90 -7.93 0.74
CA GLN A 112 -16.03 -7.23 1.35
C GLN A 112 -16.96 -6.57 0.33
N ASP A 113 -16.41 -6.04 -0.77
CA ASP A 113 -17.16 -5.38 -1.83
C ASP A 113 -17.81 -6.37 -2.80
N THR A 114 -17.25 -7.57 -2.92
CA THR A 114 -17.67 -8.56 -3.92
C THR A 114 -18.64 -9.60 -3.36
N LEU A 115 -18.42 -10.06 -2.12
CA LEU A 115 -19.17 -11.16 -1.54
C LEU A 115 -20.21 -10.68 -0.51
N PRO A 116 -21.32 -11.41 -0.32
CA PRO A 116 -22.24 -11.17 0.77
C PRO A 116 -21.54 -11.30 2.14
N GLN A 117 -21.95 -10.51 3.14
CA GLN A 117 -21.36 -10.55 4.48
C GLN A 117 -21.43 -11.92 5.17
N THR A 118 -22.37 -12.79 4.77
CA THR A 118 -22.50 -14.15 5.30
C THR A 118 -21.53 -15.15 4.67
N HIS A 119 -20.82 -14.76 3.60
CA HIS A 119 -19.94 -15.65 2.84
C HIS A 119 -18.49 -15.63 3.32
N TYR A 120 -18.12 -14.70 4.21
CA TYR A 120 -16.74 -14.58 4.64
C TYR A 120 -16.59 -14.27 6.13
N ASP A 121 -15.47 -14.70 6.70
CA ASP A 121 -14.96 -14.24 7.99
C ASP A 121 -13.49 -13.83 7.83
N ILE A 122 -13.15 -12.58 8.16
CA ILE A 122 -11.81 -12.01 7.98
C ILE A 122 -11.15 -11.84 9.35
N LYS A 123 -10.02 -12.53 9.55
CA LYS A 123 -9.24 -12.46 10.78
C LYS A 123 -7.76 -12.21 10.48
N GLY A 124 -7.30 -10.98 10.73
CA GLY A 124 -5.90 -10.63 10.52
C GLY A 124 -5.46 -10.79 9.06
N CYS A 125 -4.66 -11.82 8.76
CA CYS A 125 -4.20 -12.13 7.41
C CYS A 125 -4.86 -13.39 6.83
N THR A 126 -5.96 -13.86 7.42
CA THR A 126 -6.73 -14.99 6.91
C THR A 126 -8.15 -14.58 6.55
N ILE A 127 -8.70 -15.23 5.52
CA ILE A 127 -10.09 -15.10 5.09
C ILE A 127 -10.66 -16.51 5.00
N LEU A 128 -11.71 -16.79 5.75
CA LEU A 128 -12.52 -17.99 5.56
C LEU A 128 -13.65 -17.64 4.59
N THR A 129 -13.84 -18.44 3.53
CA THR A 129 -14.87 -18.20 2.50
C THR A 129 -15.33 -19.51 1.88
N PHE A 130 -16.45 -19.51 1.15
CA PHE A 130 -16.89 -20.69 0.39
C PHE A 130 -16.01 -20.95 -0.84
N LYS A 131 -15.83 -22.23 -1.18
CA LYS A 131 -15.08 -22.68 -2.36
C LYS A 131 -15.70 -22.20 -3.67
N GLU A 132 -17.03 -22.07 -3.70
CA GLU A 132 -17.76 -21.58 -4.88
C GLU A 132 -17.45 -20.12 -5.22
N ASP A 133 -17.05 -19.31 -4.24
CA ASP A 133 -16.72 -17.89 -4.43
C ASP A 133 -15.30 -17.68 -4.98
N LEU A 134 -14.44 -18.72 -4.93
CA LEU A 134 -13.05 -18.62 -5.37
C LEU A 134 -12.87 -18.15 -6.82
N PRO A 135 -13.61 -18.66 -7.82
CA PRO A 135 -13.44 -18.20 -9.20
C PRO A 135 -13.68 -16.69 -9.35
N LEU A 136 -14.74 -16.18 -8.72
CA LEU A 136 -15.08 -14.75 -8.74
C LEU A 136 -14.03 -13.91 -8.01
N LEU A 137 -13.62 -14.33 -6.81
CA LEU A 137 -12.56 -13.65 -6.08
C LEU A 137 -11.24 -13.62 -6.86
N LYS A 138 -10.88 -14.73 -7.52
CA LYS A 138 -9.66 -14.80 -8.31
C LYS A 138 -9.68 -13.85 -9.50
N GLU A 139 -10.83 -13.70 -10.15
CA GLU A 139 -11.06 -12.71 -11.20
C GLU A 139 -10.86 -11.28 -10.66
N LYS A 140 -11.56 -10.90 -9.59
CA LYS A 140 -11.49 -9.54 -9.02
C LYS A 140 -10.13 -9.16 -8.48
N ILE A 141 -9.46 -10.10 -7.80
CA ILE A 141 -8.10 -9.90 -7.31
C ILE A 141 -7.14 -9.74 -8.51
N THR A 142 -7.27 -10.56 -9.55
CA THR A 142 -6.47 -10.43 -10.78
C THR A 142 -6.66 -9.05 -11.42
N GLU A 143 -7.91 -8.62 -11.59
CA GLU A 143 -8.27 -7.32 -12.15
C GLU A 143 -7.64 -6.17 -11.36
N TYR A 144 -7.67 -6.23 -10.02
CA TYR A 144 -7.02 -5.23 -9.16
C TYR A 144 -5.49 -5.17 -9.40
N PHE A 145 -4.81 -6.31 -9.41
CA PHE A 145 -3.35 -6.33 -9.55
C PHE A 145 -2.90 -5.89 -10.95
N ASP A 146 -3.66 -6.26 -11.99
CA ASP A 146 -3.32 -5.94 -13.37
C ASP A 146 -3.59 -4.46 -13.70
N ASN A 147 -4.59 -3.86 -13.05
CA ASN A 147 -4.94 -2.44 -13.23
C ASN A 147 -4.27 -1.50 -12.22
N PHE A 148 -3.44 -2.00 -11.31
CA PHE A 148 -2.81 -1.17 -10.30
C PHE A 148 -1.86 -0.14 -10.95
N LYS A 149 -2.26 1.13 -10.93
CA LYS A 149 -1.41 2.25 -11.32
C LYS A 149 -0.75 2.82 -10.07
N GLN A 150 0.58 2.93 -10.07
CA GLN A 150 1.26 3.71 -9.05
C GLN A 150 0.82 5.16 -9.20
N ALA A 151 0.35 5.78 -8.12
CA ALA A 151 0.22 7.23 -8.09
C ALA A 151 1.62 7.82 -8.30
N GLU A 152 1.79 8.58 -9.39
CA GLU A 152 3.02 9.30 -9.72
C GLU A 152 3.32 10.41 -8.71
#